data_AF-R6C2I4-F1
#
_entry.id   AF-R6C2I4-F1
#
_cell.length_a   1.000
_cell.length_b   1.000
_cell.length_c   1.000
_cell.angle_alpha   90.00
_cell.angle_beta   90.00
_cell.angle_gamma   90.00
#
_symmetry.space_group_name_H-M   'P 1'
#
loop_
_entity.id
_entity.type
_entity.pdbx_description
1 polymer ?
#
loop_
_entity_poly.entity_id
_entity_poly.type
_entity_poly.pdbx_seq_one_letter_code
_entity_poly.pdbx_strand_id
1 'polypeptide(L)'
;MDEAKKAAIQNIVDREIKKFTDSYETRFANEVNDPEGVINSKKNNCFVAELGKEFMFYSAFVRSFDSSFGKVLEKIGNEVAKLSYDVRGNIDSFLLPQQSQHMDYIILEYEKHRKPLTSDYCDFTCMIPADTRSFEKSHVTDHYFYNNKKKEHYLIELKAGGDLDNKKAKTEKLAMLQEYFILKNSLRDKPDDKIKLFFGTAYNKYGEDSEWKQERVKQFFADDELLIGKDYWNFVCDDPEGFNIVFEQYKASSEYIKEALERIKVLYFK
;
A
#
# COMPACT_ATOMS: atom_id res chain seq x y z
N MET A 1 22.16 9.48 5.12
CA MET A 1 22.27 8.02 5.32
C MET A 1 23.71 7.58 5.47
N ASP A 2 24.01 6.55 6.28
CA ASP A 2 25.31 5.88 6.21
C ASP A 2 25.39 4.92 4.99
N GLU A 3 26.61 4.63 4.54
CA GLU A 3 26.84 3.81 3.34
C GLU A 3 26.38 2.36 3.50
N ALA A 4 26.39 1.81 4.71
CA ALA A 4 25.94 0.43 4.95
C ALA A 4 24.43 0.30 4.79
N LYS A 5 23.66 1.25 5.33
CA LYS A 5 22.21 1.32 5.16
C LYS A 5 21.85 1.56 3.69
N LYS A 6 22.55 2.45 2.99
CA LYS A 6 22.37 2.67 1.55
C LYS A 6 22.57 1.38 0.75
N ALA A 7 23.68 0.67 0.97
CA ALA A 7 23.95 -0.60 0.31
C ALA A 7 22.90 -1.67 0.63
N ALA A 8 22.40 -1.71 1.87
CA ALA A 8 21.32 -2.62 2.26
C ALA A 8 20.02 -2.34 1.50
N ILE A 9 19.61 -1.07 1.38
CA ILE A 9 18.43 -0.67 0.59
C ILE A 9 18.59 -1.10 -0.87
N GLN A 10 19.75 -0.82 -1.47
CA GLN A 10 20.02 -1.19 -2.85
C GLN A 10 19.91 -2.72 -3.06
N ASN A 11 20.49 -3.50 -2.16
CA ASN A 11 20.40 -4.96 -2.21
C ASN A 11 18.96 -5.48 -2.04
N ILE A 12 18.14 -4.85 -1.17
CA ILE A 12 16.73 -5.22 -1.01
C ILE A 12 15.96 -4.98 -2.31
N VAL A 13 16.10 -3.80 -2.89
CA VAL A 13 15.41 -3.43 -4.15
C VAL A 13 15.79 -4.40 -5.27
N ASP A 14 17.09 -4.61 -5.51
CA ASP A 14 17.58 -5.53 -6.54
C ASP A 14 17.03 -6.95 -6.37
N ARG A 15 17.14 -7.49 -5.14
CA ARG A 15 16.70 -8.84 -4.81
C ARG A 15 15.20 -9.03 -5.03
N GLU A 16 14.36 -8.09 -4.58
CA GLU A 16 12.92 -8.24 -4.73
C GLU A 16 12.44 -8.03 -6.18
N ILE A 17 13.10 -7.17 -6.95
CA ILE A 17 12.83 -7.01 -8.39
C ILE A 17 13.23 -8.28 -9.18
N LYS A 18 14.37 -8.90 -8.87
CA LYS A 18 14.77 -10.18 -9.47
C LYS A 18 13.78 -11.29 -9.18
N LYS A 19 13.44 -11.48 -7.89
CA LYS A 19 12.44 -12.49 -7.48
C LYS A 19 11.09 -12.29 -8.18
N PHE A 20 10.62 -11.04 -8.24
CA PHE A 20 9.41 -10.71 -8.98
C PHE A 20 9.52 -11.15 -10.42
N THR A 21 10.58 -10.72 -11.11
CA THR A 21 10.83 -11.02 -12.53
C THR A 21 10.80 -12.52 -12.80
N ASP A 22 11.58 -13.30 -12.05
CA ASP A 22 11.67 -14.76 -12.23
C ASP A 22 10.31 -15.44 -12.03
N SER A 23 9.60 -15.05 -10.96
CA SER A 23 8.28 -15.60 -10.65
C SER A 23 7.22 -15.22 -11.69
N TYR A 24 7.28 -14.00 -12.20
CA TYR A 24 6.33 -13.46 -13.17
C TYR A 24 6.52 -14.14 -14.52
N GLU A 25 7.76 -14.26 -15.00
CA GLU A 25 8.08 -14.99 -16.23
C GLU A 25 7.68 -16.47 -16.15
N THR A 26 8.06 -17.14 -15.05
CA THR A 26 7.72 -18.57 -14.84
C THR A 26 6.22 -18.81 -14.89
N ARG A 27 5.43 -17.92 -14.28
CA ARG A 27 3.97 -18.00 -14.32
C ARG A 27 3.44 -17.96 -15.75
N PHE A 28 3.83 -16.96 -16.53
CA PHE A 28 3.34 -16.80 -17.90
C PHE A 28 3.85 -17.90 -18.85
N ALA A 29 5.05 -18.44 -18.61
CA ALA A 29 5.54 -19.60 -19.34
C ALA A 29 4.68 -20.85 -19.07
N ASN A 30 4.29 -21.08 -17.81
CA ASN A 30 3.45 -22.23 -17.43
C ASN A 30 2.00 -22.09 -17.92
N GLU A 31 1.47 -20.86 -17.93
CA GLU A 31 0.07 -20.57 -18.31
C GLU A 31 -0.14 -20.45 -19.84
N VAL A 32 0.91 -20.54 -20.66
CA VAL A 32 0.84 -20.25 -22.12
C VAL A 32 -0.22 -21.08 -22.84
N ASN A 33 -0.35 -22.36 -22.48
CA ASN A 33 -1.32 -23.30 -23.05
C ASN A 33 -2.46 -23.65 -22.08
N ASP A 34 -2.49 -23.05 -20.89
CA ASP A 34 -3.53 -23.29 -19.90
C ASP A 34 -4.80 -22.50 -20.27
N PRO A 35 -5.95 -23.16 -20.55
CA PRO A 35 -7.21 -22.47 -20.86
C PRO A 35 -7.68 -21.53 -19.73
N GLU A 36 -7.36 -21.85 -18.48
CA GLU A 36 -7.73 -21.08 -17.30
C GLU A 36 -6.66 -20.04 -16.91
N GLY A 37 -5.54 -20.00 -17.64
CA GLY A 37 -4.47 -19.02 -17.45
C GLY A 37 -4.96 -17.57 -17.62
N VAL A 38 -4.20 -16.61 -17.08
CA VAL A 38 -4.59 -15.19 -17.01
C VAL A 38 -4.95 -14.59 -18.36
N ILE A 39 -4.19 -14.92 -19.40
CA ILE A 39 -4.43 -14.44 -20.77
C ILE A 39 -5.50 -15.29 -21.46
N ASN A 40 -5.40 -16.62 -21.37
CA ASN A 40 -6.27 -17.53 -22.13
C ASN A 40 -7.72 -17.51 -21.64
N SER A 41 -7.95 -17.33 -20.34
CA SER A 41 -9.30 -17.22 -19.76
C SER A 41 -10.10 -16.03 -20.32
N LYS A 42 -9.44 -15.02 -20.90
CA LYS A 42 -10.11 -13.91 -21.59
C LYS A 42 -10.84 -14.31 -22.86
N LYS A 43 -10.52 -15.47 -23.46
CA LYS A 43 -11.29 -16.03 -24.59
C LYS A 43 -12.75 -16.27 -24.21
N ASN A 44 -13.03 -16.51 -22.92
CA ASN A 44 -14.39 -16.72 -22.42
C ASN A 44 -15.18 -15.40 -22.28
N ASN A 45 -14.52 -14.24 -22.40
CA ASN A 45 -15.20 -12.96 -22.48
C ASN A 45 -15.59 -12.70 -23.94
N CYS A 46 -16.88 -12.92 -24.27
CA CYS A 46 -17.42 -12.79 -25.62
C CYS A 46 -17.22 -11.41 -26.26
N PHE A 47 -17.02 -10.34 -25.48
CA PHE A 47 -16.74 -9.01 -26.02
C PHE A 47 -15.26 -8.82 -26.31
N VAL A 48 -14.39 -9.28 -25.41
CA VAL A 48 -12.92 -9.13 -25.56
C VAL A 48 -12.38 -10.08 -26.63
N ALA A 49 -12.99 -11.26 -26.79
CA ALA A 49 -12.58 -12.24 -27.80
C ALA A 49 -12.64 -11.67 -29.24
N GLU A 50 -13.63 -10.81 -29.52
CA GLU A 50 -13.80 -10.15 -30.83
C GLU A 50 -12.76 -9.05 -31.10
N LEU A 51 -12.07 -8.55 -30.08
CA LEU A 51 -11.04 -7.50 -30.22
C LEU A 51 -9.67 -8.07 -30.66
N GLY A 52 -9.56 -9.38 -30.81
CA GLY A 52 -8.35 -10.07 -31.28
C GLY A 52 -7.35 -10.41 -30.17
N LYS A 53 -6.40 -11.29 -30.53
CA LYS A 53 -5.42 -11.87 -29.57
C LYS A 53 -4.51 -10.83 -28.94
N GLU A 54 -4.11 -9.81 -29.69
CA GLU A 54 -3.17 -8.80 -29.23
C GLU A 54 -3.78 -7.90 -28.14
N PHE A 55 -4.98 -7.37 -28.37
CA PHE A 55 -5.70 -6.60 -27.36
C PHE A 55 -5.99 -7.43 -26.11
N MET A 56 -6.40 -8.68 -26.30
CA MET A 56 -6.65 -9.63 -25.21
C MET A 56 -5.39 -9.86 -24.36
N PHE A 57 -4.24 -10.07 -24.99
CA PHE A 57 -2.96 -10.21 -24.30
C PHE A 57 -2.65 -8.97 -23.46
N TYR A 58 -2.58 -7.78 -24.08
CA TYR A 58 -2.16 -6.57 -23.36
C TYR A 58 -3.12 -6.20 -22.23
N SER A 59 -4.43 -6.34 -22.43
CA SER A 59 -5.43 -6.03 -21.41
C SER A 59 -5.32 -6.93 -20.17
N ALA A 60 -5.04 -8.23 -20.35
CA ALA A 60 -4.83 -9.15 -19.24
C ALA A 60 -3.44 -8.95 -18.60
N PHE A 61 -2.44 -8.73 -19.43
CA PHE A 61 -1.04 -8.62 -19.03
C PHE A 61 -0.78 -7.39 -18.16
N VAL A 62 -1.22 -6.20 -18.60
CA VAL A 62 -1.07 -4.95 -17.83
C VAL A 62 -1.77 -5.06 -16.47
N ARG A 63 -3.00 -5.57 -16.44
CA ARG A 63 -3.73 -5.75 -15.17
C ARG A 63 -3.03 -6.72 -14.21
N SER A 64 -2.45 -7.80 -14.74
CA SER A 64 -1.67 -8.75 -13.96
C SER A 64 -0.39 -8.11 -13.43
N PHE A 65 0.27 -7.30 -14.26
CA PHE A 65 1.48 -6.57 -13.90
C PHE A 65 1.19 -5.58 -12.77
N ASP A 66 0.21 -4.68 -12.92
CA ASP A 66 -0.12 -3.65 -11.92
C ASP A 66 -0.40 -4.26 -10.53
N SER A 67 -1.18 -5.35 -10.50
CA SER A 67 -1.52 -6.05 -9.27
C SER A 67 -0.29 -6.70 -8.63
N SER A 68 0.52 -7.40 -9.41
CA SER A 68 1.68 -8.13 -8.90
C SER A 68 2.79 -7.18 -8.48
N PHE A 69 3.03 -6.12 -9.26
CA PHE A 69 4.04 -5.12 -9.00
C PHE A 69 3.69 -4.25 -7.79
N GLY A 70 2.42 -3.94 -7.57
CA GLY A 70 1.97 -3.27 -6.33
C GLY A 70 2.43 -4.01 -5.06
N LYS A 71 2.27 -5.34 -5.03
CA LYS A 71 2.75 -6.18 -3.92
C LYS A 71 4.26 -6.18 -3.75
N VAL A 72 5.00 -6.02 -4.85
CA VAL A 72 6.47 -5.91 -4.80
C VAL A 72 6.88 -4.59 -4.13
N LEU A 73 6.20 -3.49 -4.48
CA LEU A 73 6.48 -2.18 -3.88
C LEU A 73 6.17 -2.16 -2.38
N GLU A 74 5.05 -2.75 -1.97
CA GLU A 74 4.68 -2.97 -0.57
C GLU A 74 5.75 -3.80 0.15
N LYS A 75 6.18 -4.92 -0.44
CA LYS A 75 7.21 -5.78 0.14
C LYS A 75 8.56 -5.06 0.28
N ILE A 76 8.98 -4.29 -0.73
CA ILE A 76 10.18 -3.46 -0.67
C ILE A 76 10.04 -2.44 0.47
N GLY A 77 8.88 -1.79 0.59
CA GLY A 77 8.59 -0.85 1.68
C GLY A 77 8.79 -1.46 3.05
N ASN A 78 8.18 -2.63 3.30
CA ASN A 78 8.33 -3.37 4.55
C ASN A 78 9.78 -3.82 4.82
N GLU A 79 10.50 -4.33 3.82
CA GLU A 79 11.88 -4.79 3.99
C GLU A 79 12.85 -3.64 4.26
N VAL A 80 12.68 -2.49 3.59
CA VAL A 80 13.49 -1.30 3.83
C VAL A 80 13.19 -0.69 5.19
N ALA A 81 11.92 -0.63 5.59
CA ALA A 81 11.52 -0.08 6.88
C ALA A 81 12.17 -0.82 8.07
N LYS A 82 12.44 -2.13 7.96
CA LYS A 82 13.14 -2.92 9.00
C LYS A 82 14.54 -2.39 9.35
N LEU A 83 15.14 -1.57 8.49
CA LEU A 83 16.44 -0.96 8.76
C LEU A 83 16.36 0.19 9.78
N SER A 84 15.17 0.75 10.02
CA SER A 84 14.97 1.95 10.85
C SER A 84 13.82 1.83 11.85
N TYR A 85 12.89 0.91 11.61
CA TYR A 85 11.68 0.71 12.37
C TYR A 85 11.54 -0.74 12.83
N ASP A 86 10.81 -0.95 13.91
CA ASP A 86 10.25 -2.24 14.26
C ASP A 86 9.00 -2.48 13.41
N VAL A 87 9.14 -3.30 12.36
CA VAL A 87 8.06 -3.61 11.42
C VAL A 87 7.23 -4.77 11.96
N ARG A 88 5.95 -4.48 12.21
CA ARG A 88 4.97 -5.37 12.82
C ARG A 88 3.93 -5.83 11.81
N GLY A 89 3.22 -6.89 12.17
CA GLY A 89 2.16 -7.47 11.36
C GLY A 89 0.77 -7.05 11.85
N ASN A 90 -0.10 -8.05 12.00
CA ASN A 90 -1.49 -7.86 12.36
C ASN A 90 -1.67 -7.10 13.69
N ILE A 91 -2.80 -6.41 13.78
CA ILE A 91 -3.22 -5.70 14.98
C ILE A 91 -4.37 -6.49 15.60
N ASP A 92 -4.15 -6.99 16.81
CA ASP A 92 -5.12 -7.80 17.53
C ASP A 92 -5.56 -7.09 18.81
N SER A 93 -6.85 -6.77 18.92
CA SER A 93 -7.45 -6.21 20.14
C SER A 93 -8.97 -6.33 20.07
N PHE A 94 -9.68 -5.29 20.48
CA PHE A 94 -11.13 -5.18 20.38
C PHE A 94 -11.55 -3.88 19.69
N LEU A 95 -12.78 -3.83 19.17
CA LEU A 95 -13.40 -2.63 18.60
C LEU A 95 -14.81 -2.44 19.17
N LEU A 96 -15.02 -1.37 19.91
CA LEU A 96 -16.29 -1.12 20.60
C LEU A 96 -17.34 -0.51 19.66
N PRO A 97 -18.65 -0.76 19.89
CA PRO A 97 -19.72 -0.16 19.10
C PRO A 97 -19.67 1.38 19.03
N GLN A 98 -19.28 2.04 20.12
CA GLN A 98 -19.12 3.50 20.17
C GLN A 98 -18.00 3.99 19.26
N GLN A 99 -16.91 3.22 19.12
CA GLN A 99 -15.83 3.54 18.18
C GLN A 99 -16.32 3.39 16.74
N SER A 100 -17.07 2.32 16.44
CA SER A 100 -17.71 2.12 15.14
C SER A 100 -18.66 3.26 14.76
N GLN A 101 -19.53 3.67 15.67
CA GLN A 101 -20.44 4.79 15.46
C GLN A 101 -19.70 6.12 15.25
N HIS A 102 -18.59 6.34 15.98
CA HIS A 102 -17.76 7.53 15.80
C HIS A 102 -17.09 7.55 14.42
N MET A 103 -16.58 6.41 13.95
CA MET A 103 -16.05 6.30 12.58
C MET A 103 -17.09 6.62 11.53
N ASP A 104 -18.30 6.06 11.65
CA ASP A 104 -19.39 6.32 10.72
C ASP A 104 -19.77 7.81 10.70
N TYR A 105 -19.77 8.47 11.86
CA TYR A 105 -19.99 9.91 11.97
C TYR A 105 -18.89 10.72 11.27
N ILE A 106 -17.60 10.42 11.51
CA ILE A 106 -16.47 11.08 10.83
C ILE A 106 -16.64 10.99 9.31
N ILE A 107 -16.88 9.77 8.81
CA ILE A 107 -17.02 9.51 7.38
C ILE A 107 -18.20 10.29 6.79
N LEU A 108 -19.34 10.33 7.49
CA LEU A 108 -20.50 11.10 7.06
C LEU A 108 -20.20 12.60 6.95
N GLU A 109 -19.43 13.16 7.87
CA GLU A 109 -19.04 14.57 7.82
C GLU A 109 -18.07 14.87 6.67
N TYR A 110 -17.15 13.95 6.36
CA TYR A 110 -16.26 14.05 5.19
C TYR A 110 -17.03 13.94 3.87
N GLU A 111 -18.09 13.13 3.80
CA GLU A 111 -19.01 13.11 2.65
C GLU A 111 -19.70 14.46 2.42
N LYS A 112 -19.92 15.23 3.49
CA LYS A 112 -20.42 16.61 3.44
C LYS A 112 -19.33 17.65 3.17
N HIS A 113 -18.13 17.22 2.77
CA HIS A 113 -16.98 18.08 2.44
C HIS A 113 -16.43 18.89 3.63
N ARG A 114 -16.62 18.43 4.87
CA ARG A 114 -15.82 18.91 6.00
C ARG A 114 -14.36 18.52 5.73
N LYS A 115 -13.42 19.46 5.93
CA LYS A 115 -11.99 19.17 5.81
C LYS A 115 -11.56 18.16 6.90
N PRO A 116 -10.93 17.02 6.53
CA PRO A 116 -10.45 16.03 7.49
C PRO A 116 -9.38 16.59 8.41
N LEU A 117 -9.42 16.18 9.68
CA LEU A 117 -8.39 16.49 10.68
C LEU A 117 -8.02 15.23 11.47
N THR A 118 -6.75 15.10 11.85
CA THR A 118 -6.29 13.98 12.70
C THR A 118 -6.93 13.99 14.09
N SER A 119 -7.25 15.18 14.61
CA SER A 119 -8.02 15.37 15.86
C SER A 119 -9.41 14.75 15.83
N ASP A 120 -10.01 14.56 14.64
CA ASP A 120 -11.37 14.02 14.52
C ASP A 120 -11.47 12.59 15.09
N TYR A 121 -10.38 11.82 15.09
CA TYR A 121 -10.32 10.48 15.69
C TYR A 121 -9.35 10.35 16.86
N CYS A 122 -8.26 11.12 16.90
CA CYS A 122 -7.22 10.85 17.90
C CYS A 122 -7.65 11.22 19.33
N ASP A 123 -8.45 12.30 19.46
CA ASP A 123 -8.99 12.81 20.71
C ASP A 123 -10.22 12.03 21.21
N PHE A 124 -10.77 11.12 20.39
CA PHE A 124 -11.95 10.35 20.78
C PHE A 124 -11.62 9.35 21.89
N THR A 125 -12.39 9.39 22.97
CA THR A 125 -12.32 8.44 24.08
C THR A 125 -13.72 7.91 24.40
N CYS A 126 -13.81 6.63 24.77
CA CYS A 126 -15.04 6.03 25.25
C CYS A 126 -14.77 5.16 26.48
N MET A 127 -15.82 4.84 27.23
CA MET A 127 -15.72 3.92 28.36
C MET A 127 -15.46 2.50 27.85
N ILE A 128 -14.38 1.88 28.34
CA ILE A 128 -14.03 0.50 28.00
C ILE A 128 -14.69 -0.43 29.04
N PRO A 129 -15.50 -1.42 28.60
CA PRO A 129 -16.10 -2.38 29.52
C PRO A 129 -15.04 -3.32 30.13
N ALA A 130 -15.33 -3.87 31.31
CA ALA A 130 -14.44 -4.81 31.98
C ALA A 130 -14.21 -6.12 31.20
N ASP A 131 -15.23 -6.56 30.44
CA ASP A 131 -15.14 -7.71 29.54
C ASP A 131 -15.21 -7.24 28.08
N THR A 132 -14.18 -7.57 27.31
CA THR A 132 -14.04 -7.15 25.90
C THR A 132 -14.09 -8.32 24.91
N ARG A 133 -14.28 -9.56 25.39
CA ARG A 133 -14.20 -10.79 24.55
C ARG A 133 -15.19 -10.78 23.39
N SER A 134 -16.39 -10.26 23.61
CA SER A 134 -17.42 -10.16 22.55
C SER A 134 -17.11 -9.11 21.47
N PHE A 135 -16.05 -8.33 21.64
CA PHE A 135 -15.63 -7.25 20.74
C PHE A 135 -14.27 -7.50 20.11
N GLU A 136 -13.66 -8.67 20.33
CA GLU A 136 -12.36 -9.03 19.76
C GLU A 136 -12.37 -8.90 18.25
N LYS A 137 -11.30 -8.28 17.72
CA LYS A 137 -11.13 -8.01 16.30
C LYS A 137 -9.65 -7.99 15.94
N SER A 138 -9.37 -8.54 14.76
CA SER A 138 -8.05 -8.52 14.14
C SER A 138 -8.15 -7.73 12.83
N HIS A 139 -7.08 -7.01 12.48
CA HIS A 139 -6.95 -6.37 11.19
C HIS A 139 -5.55 -6.61 10.61
N VAL A 140 -5.51 -6.87 9.31
CA VAL A 140 -4.26 -6.98 8.53
C VAL A 140 -3.98 -5.61 7.94
N THR A 141 -2.77 -5.11 8.12
CA THR A 141 -2.33 -3.80 7.66
C THR A 141 -1.15 -3.98 6.71
N ASP A 142 -1.07 -3.16 5.66
CA ASP A 142 0.02 -3.22 4.68
C ASP A 142 1.37 -2.90 5.35
N HIS A 143 1.37 -1.86 6.19
CA HIS A 143 2.53 -1.37 6.92
C HIS A 143 2.16 -0.97 8.34
N TYR A 144 2.77 -1.64 9.32
CA TYR A 144 2.79 -1.19 10.70
C TYR A 144 4.23 -1.02 11.18
N PHE A 145 4.67 0.22 11.28
CA PHE A 145 6.02 0.57 11.73
C PHE A 145 5.98 1.17 13.13
N TYR A 146 6.87 0.71 14.00
CA TYR A 146 7.07 1.30 15.32
C TYR A 146 8.46 1.94 15.44
N ASN A 147 8.49 3.22 15.81
CA ASN A 147 9.72 3.94 16.13
C ASN A 147 9.89 4.01 17.65
N ASN A 148 10.80 3.18 18.17
CA ASN A 148 11.07 3.10 19.60
C ASN A 148 11.61 4.40 20.21
N LYS A 149 12.36 5.21 19.43
CA LYS A 149 12.93 6.48 19.92
C LYS A 149 11.85 7.54 20.10
N LYS A 150 10.91 7.62 19.15
CA LYS A 150 9.81 8.60 19.15
C LYS A 150 8.57 8.11 19.93
N LYS A 151 8.50 6.80 20.26
CA LYS A 151 7.29 6.13 20.75
C LYS A 151 6.09 6.33 19.81
N GLU A 152 6.35 6.26 18.51
CA GLU A 152 5.34 6.48 17.49
C GLU A 152 5.06 5.18 16.72
N HIS A 153 3.79 4.89 16.54
CA HIS A 153 3.25 3.83 15.70
C HIS A 153 2.71 4.45 14.42
N TYR A 154 3.07 3.89 13.29
CA TYR A 154 2.66 4.36 11.98
C TYR A 154 1.91 3.23 11.28
N LEU A 155 0.64 3.47 10.95
CA LEU A 155 -0.19 2.60 10.13
C LEU A 155 -0.30 3.22 8.76
N ILE A 156 0.19 2.52 7.73
CA ILE A 156 0.26 3.06 6.37
C ILE A 156 -0.49 2.13 5.42
N GLU A 157 -1.50 2.67 4.76
CA GLU A 157 -2.18 2.00 3.65
C GLU A 157 -1.48 2.41 2.35
N LEU A 158 -0.91 1.46 1.60
CA LEU A 158 -0.12 1.78 0.39
C LEU A 158 -0.92 1.49 -0.86
N LYS A 159 -1.00 2.49 -1.75
CA LYS A 159 -1.46 2.29 -3.13
C LYS A 159 -0.31 2.57 -4.10
N ALA A 160 -0.33 1.95 -5.28
CA ALA A 160 0.72 2.21 -6.27
C ALA A 160 0.75 3.70 -6.67
N GLY A 161 -0.40 4.31 -6.97
CA GLY A 161 -0.49 5.75 -7.29
C GLY A 161 -1.59 6.15 -8.27
N GLY A 162 -2.30 5.18 -8.86
CA GLY A 162 -3.36 5.41 -9.86
C GLY A 162 -4.57 6.24 -9.40
N ASP A 163 -5.60 6.31 -10.24
CA ASP A 163 -6.81 7.07 -9.93
C ASP A 163 -7.61 6.39 -8.81
N LEU A 164 -7.80 7.11 -7.71
CA LEU A 164 -8.53 6.61 -6.54
C LEU A 164 -9.94 7.18 -6.59
N ASP A 165 -10.91 6.33 -6.91
CA ASP A 165 -12.31 6.75 -6.92
C ASP A 165 -12.82 7.06 -5.49
N ASN A 166 -13.94 7.78 -5.42
CA ASN A 166 -14.56 8.18 -4.15
C ASN A 166 -14.90 7.01 -3.24
N LYS A 167 -15.43 5.93 -3.82
CA LYS A 167 -15.86 4.76 -3.05
C LYS A 167 -14.66 4.09 -2.40
N LYS A 168 -13.55 4.06 -3.12
CA LYS A 168 -12.27 3.52 -2.66
C LYS A 168 -11.71 4.39 -1.55
N ALA A 169 -11.51 5.70 -1.76
CA ALA A 169 -10.94 6.58 -0.73
C ALA A 169 -11.71 6.53 0.60
N LYS A 170 -13.05 6.56 0.54
CA LYS A 170 -13.92 6.37 1.72
C LYS A 170 -13.66 5.03 2.43
N THR A 171 -13.61 3.95 1.65
CA THR A 171 -13.42 2.59 2.18
C THR A 171 -12.05 2.44 2.84
N GLU A 172 -10.99 2.96 2.19
CA GLU A 172 -9.63 2.95 2.76
C GLU A 172 -9.59 3.73 4.08
N LYS A 173 -10.17 4.93 4.12
CA LYS A 173 -10.19 5.75 5.35
C LYS A 173 -10.90 5.02 6.49
N LEU A 174 -12.04 4.39 6.20
CA LEU A 174 -12.78 3.63 7.21
C LEU A 174 -11.98 2.42 7.72
N ALA A 175 -11.29 1.69 6.85
CA ALA A 175 -10.43 0.58 7.24
C ALA A 175 -9.29 1.07 8.17
N MET A 176 -8.60 2.15 7.79
CA MET A 176 -7.54 2.73 8.61
C MET A 176 -8.02 3.26 9.97
N LEU A 177 -9.23 3.82 10.05
CA LEU A 177 -9.81 4.21 11.34
C LEU A 177 -10.12 2.98 12.22
N GLN A 178 -10.53 1.85 11.62
CA GLN A 178 -10.70 0.60 12.36
C GLN A 178 -9.37 0.13 12.93
N GLU A 179 -8.31 0.10 12.12
CA GLU A 179 -6.95 -0.22 12.56
C GLU A 179 -6.50 0.69 13.70
N TYR A 180 -6.72 2.00 13.56
CA TYR A 180 -6.40 2.99 14.59
C TYR A 180 -7.02 2.64 15.93
N PHE A 181 -8.34 2.39 15.97
CA PHE A 181 -9.02 2.11 17.23
C PHE A 181 -8.63 0.76 17.84
N ILE A 182 -8.45 -0.28 17.02
CA ILE A 182 -7.95 -1.58 17.48
C ILE A 182 -6.54 -1.41 18.09
N LEU A 183 -5.65 -0.67 17.42
CA LEU A 183 -4.31 -0.41 17.94
C LEU A 183 -4.33 0.44 19.21
N LYS A 184 -5.12 1.53 19.23
CA LYS A 184 -5.30 2.40 20.41
C LYS A 184 -5.74 1.58 21.63
N ASN A 185 -6.66 0.64 21.43
CA ASN A 185 -7.15 -0.24 22.49
C ASN A 185 -6.06 -1.22 22.98
N SER A 186 -5.21 -1.74 22.08
CA SER A 186 -4.07 -2.59 22.44
C SER A 186 -2.97 -1.85 23.22
N LEU A 187 -2.88 -0.53 23.04
CA LEU A 187 -1.86 0.34 23.64
C LEU A 187 -2.35 1.08 24.89
N ARG A 188 -3.48 0.68 25.49
CA ARG A 188 -4.05 1.35 26.68
C ARG A 188 -3.06 1.52 27.85
N ASP A 189 -2.13 0.59 27.99
CA ASP A 189 -1.12 0.59 29.07
C ASP A 189 0.15 1.39 28.68
N LYS A 190 0.13 2.05 27.51
CA LYS A 190 1.20 2.89 26.95
C LYS A 190 0.66 4.25 26.51
N PRO A 191 0.19 5.10 27.45
CA PRO A 191 -0.48 6.37 27.11
C PRO A 191 0.43 7.41 26.44
N ASP A 192 1.76 7.25 26.55
CA ASP A 192 2.74 8.11 25.88
C ASP A 192 2.95 7.76 24.40
N ASP A 193 2.53 6.55 23.99
CA ASP A 193 2.71 6.09 22.62
C ASP A 193 1.68 6.78 21.71
N LYS A 194 2.14 7.29 20.57
CA LYS A 194 1.28 7.97 19.59
C LYS A 194 1.03 7.07 18.39
N ILE A 195 -0.18 7.10 17.84
CA ILE A 195 -0.52 6.41 16.60
C ILE A 195 -0.75 7.47 15.52
N LYS A 196 -0.14 7.29 14.35
CA LYS A 196 -0.37 8.11 13.16
C LYS A 196 -0.82 7.23 12.01
N LEU A 197 -1.78 7.75 11.25
CA LEU A 197 -2.28 7.14 10.03
C LEU A 197 -1.65 7.82 8.82
N PHE A 198 -1.21 7.04 7.86
CA PHE A 198 -0.74 7.56 6.57
C PHE A 198 -1.40 6.84 5.39
N PHE A 199 -1.95 7.61 4.47
CA PHE A 199 -2.28 7.15 3.13
C PHE A 199 -1.06 7.36 2.23
N GLY A 200 -0.47 6.25 1.80
CA GLY A 200 0.74 6.21 0.98
C GLY A 200 0.45 6.02 -0.50
N THR A 201 1.19 6.71 -1.37
CA THR A 201 1.37 6.26 -2.76
C THR A 201 2.82 6.00 -3.11
N ALA A 202 3.09 4.90 -3.81
CA ALA A 202 4.45 4.56 -4.22
C ALA A 202 5.03 5.51 -5.29
N TYR A 203 4.18 6.19 -6.05
CA TYR A 203 4.56 7.29 -6.95
C TYR A 203 3.46 8.36 -7.01
N ASN A 204 3.81 9.53 -7.51
CA ASN A 204 2.89 10.61 -7.82
C ASN A 204 2.40 10.48 -9.28
N LYS A 205 1.10 10.23 -9.48
CA LYS A 205 0.49 10.09 -10.82
C LYS A 205 0.68 11.30 -11.73
N TYR A 206 0.96 12.47 -11.17
CA TYR A 206 1.18 13.71 -11.93
C TYR A 206 2.69 14.00 -12.15
N GLY A 207 3.58 13.11 -11.71
CA GLY A 207 5.02 13.29 -11.68
C GLY A 207 5.51 13.68 -10.29
N GLU A 208 6.68 13.17 -9.87
CA GLU A 208 7.22 13.35 -8.50
C GLU A 208 7.47 14.81 -8.10
N ASP A 209 7.71 15.67 -9.08
CA ASP A 209 7.93 17.11 -8.88
C ASP A 209 6.65 17.95 -9.02
N SER A 210 5.52 17.31 -9.35
CA SER A 210 4.23 17.97 -9.54
C SER A 210 3.40 17.96 -8.27
N GLU A 211 2.55 18.98 -8.12
CA GLU A 211 1.53 18.99 -7.08
C GLU A 211 0.56 17.80 -7.25
N TRP A 212 0.29 17.09 -6.15
CA TRP A 212 -0.66 15.98 -6.14
C TRP A 212 -2.10 16.48 -5.94
N LYS A 213 -2.96 16.19 -6.92
CA LYS A 213 -4.31 16.78 -7.08
C LYS A 213 -5.47 15.77 -7.00
N GLN A 214 -5.35 14.72 -6.18
CA GLN A 214 -6.47 13.79 -6.00
C GLN A 214 -7.47 14.31 -4.95
N GLU A 215 -8.33 15.24 -5.36
CA GLU A 215 -9.35 15.86 -4.51
C GLU A 215 -10.25 14.83 -3.81
N ARG A 216 -10.49 13.70 -4.47
CA ARG A 216 -11.27 12.58 -3.94
C ARG A 216 -10.64 11.93 -2.71
N VAL A 217 -9.31 11.87 -2.66
CA VAL A 217 -8.59 11.40 -1.47
C VAL A 217 -8.52 12.50 -0.43
N LYS A 218 -8.22 13.75 -0.83
CA LYS A 218 -8.19 14.92 0.07
C LYS A 218 -9.53 15.19 0.77
N GLN A 219 -10.64 14.68 0.22
CA GLN A 219 -11.95 14.72 0.87
C GLN A 219 -12.01 13.88 2.15
N PHE A 220 -11.26 12.77 2.24
CA PHE A 220 -11.33 11.81 3.36
C PHE A 220 -10.06 11.75 4.22
N PHE A 221 -8.93 12.21 3.69
CA PHE A 221 -7.63 12.20 4.36
C PHE A 221 -7.14 13.62 4.63
N ALA A 222 -6.61 13.84 5.83
CA ALA A 222 -6.02 15.11 6.20
C ALA A 222 -4.65 15.29 5.52
N ASP A 223 -4.21 16.53 5.32
CA ASP A 223 -2.96 16.83 4.60
C ASP A 223 -1.74 16.20 5.30
N ASP A 224 -1.77 16.10 6.64
CA ASP A 224 -0.74 15.47 7.47
C ASP A 224 -0.79 13.93 7.47
N GLU A 225 -1.82 13.34 6.86
CA GLU A 225 -1.93 11.89 6.67
C GLU A 225 -1.43 11.44 5.29
N LEU A 226 -0.92 12.34 4.42
CA LEU A 226 -0.54 11.98 3.06
C LEU A 226 0.98 11.75 2.93
N LEU A 227 1.35 10.58 2.42
CA LEU A 227 2.72 10.24 2.02
C LEU A 227 2.75 9.92 0.53
N ILE A 228 3.05 10.90 -0.32
CA ILE A 228 2.90 10.76 -1.77
C ILE A 228 4.26 10.61 -2.45
N GLY A 229 4.44 9.51 -3.19
CA GLY A 229 5.61 9.27 -4.02
C GLY A 229 6.92 9.36 -3.23
N LYS A 230 7.76 10.35 -3.55
CA LYS A 230 9.01 10.61 -2.83
C LYS A 230 8.85 10.68 -1.30
N ASP A 231 7.76 11.27 -0.81
CA ASP A 231 7.56 11.46 0.64
C ASP A 231 7.34 10.13 1.35
N TYR A 232 6.63 9.20 0.69
CA TYR A 232 6.48 7.82 1.17
C TYR A 232 7.83 7.10 1.26
N TRP A 233 8.63 7.13 0.20
CA TRP A 233 9.92 6.43 0.20
C TRP A 233 10.92 7.04 1.19
N ASN A 234 10.94 8.36 1.32
CA ASN A 234 11.75 9.05 2.32
C ASN A 234 11.35 8.66 3.74
N PHE A 235 10.03 8.56 4.00
CA PHE A 235 9.50 8.11 5.28
C PHE A 235 9.91 6.66 5.58
N VAL A 236 9.68 5.74 4.65
CA VAL A 236 10.07 4.32 4.76
C VAL A 236 11.56 4.14 5.02
N CYS A 237 12.39 4.95 4.37
CA CYS A 237 13.83 4.91 4.56
C CYS A 237 14.30 5.59 5.86
N ASP A 238 13.45 6.35 6.55
CA ASP A 238 13.84 7.28 7.62
C ASP A 238 15.03 8.17 7.18
N ASP A 239 14.96 8.70 5.95
CA ASP A 239 16.01 9.53 5.36
C ASP A 239 15.43 10.39 4.20
N PRO A 240 15.76 11.69 4.12
CA PRO A 240 15.25 12.59 3.08
C PRO A 240 15.72 12.23 1.65
N GLU A 241 16.79 11.43 1.51
CA GLU A 241 17.28 10.95 0.21
C GLU A 241 16.84 9.51 -0.10
N GLY A 242 15.95 8.95 0.72
CA GLY A 242 15.48 7.57 0.60
C GLY A 242 14.90 7.24 -0.78
N PHE A 243 14.06 8.14 -1.30
CA PHE A 243 13.48 8.01 -2.64
C PHE A 243 14.55 7.87 -3.73
N ASN A 244 15.56 8.74 -3.72
CA ASN A 244 16.60 8.76 -4.75
C ASN A 244 17.35 7.42 -4.77
N ILE A 245 17.71 6.90 -3.59
CA ILE A 245 18.43 5.62 -3.47
C ILE A 245 17.59 4.45 -3.97
N VAL A 246 16.33 4.36 -3.54
CA VAL A 246 15.40 3.30 -3.98
C VAL A 246 15.19 3.38 -5.49
N PHE A 247 14.94 4.57 -6.01
CA PHE A 247 14.59 4.75 -7.42
C PHE A 247 15.79 4.56 -8.36
N GLU A 248 16.99 5.02 -7.99
CA GLU A 248 18.21 4.77 -8.75
C GLU A 248 18.50 3.27 -8.85
N GLN A 249 18.36 2.52 -7.75
CA GLN A 249 18.51 1.08 -7.80
C GLN A 249 17.41 0.40 -8.61
N TYR A 250 16.17 0.86 -8.49
CA TYR A 250 15.07 0.36 -9.30
C TYR A 250 15.34 0.56 -10.79
N LYS A 251 15.87 1.71 -11.22
CA LYS A 251 16.25 1.95 -12.63
C LYS A 251 17.24 0.91 -13.13
N ALA A 252 18.28 0.61 -12.36
CA ALA A 252 19.24 -0.44 -12.71
C ALA A 252 18.59 -1.82 -12.76
N SER A 253 17.77 -2.15 -11.75
CA SER A 253 17.11 -3.45 -11.62
C SER A 253 15.96 -3.65 -12.62
N SER A 254 15.41 -2.57 -13.18
CA SER A 254 14.31 -2.61 -14.14
C SER A 254 14.67 -3.32 -15.45
N GLU A 255 15.96 -3.48 -15.74
CA GLU A 255 16.43 -4.20 -16.92
C GLU A 255 15.98 -5.66 -16.90
N TYR A 256 15.99 -6.32 -15.73
CA TYR A 256 15.47 -7.69 -15.58
C TYR A 256 14.02 -7.79 -16.01
N ILE A 257 13.20 -6.81 -15.61
CA ILE A 257 11.78 -6.76 -15.98
C ILE A 257 11.67 -6.61 -17.49
N LYS A 258 12.36 -5.65 -18.11
CA LYS A 258 12.27 -5.40 -19.57
C LYS A 258 12.59 -6.66 -20.37
N GLU A 259 13.70 -7.33 -20.05
CA GLU A 259 14.09 -8.55 -20.73
C GLU A 259 13.03 -9.67 -20.59
N ALA A 260 12.46 -9.83 -19.39
CA ALA A 260 11.40 -10.81 -19.15
C ALA A 260 10.12 -10.49 -19.90
N LEU A 261 9.72 -9.20 -19.98
CA LEU A 261 8.53 -8.79 -20.72
C LEU A 261 8.65 -9.15 -22.21
N GLU A 262 9.82 -8.96 -22.82
CA GLU A 262 10.08 -9.37 -24.20
C GLU A 262 10.02 -10.89 -24.38
N ARG A 263 10.61 -11.67 -23.45
CA ARG A 263 10.52 -13.13 -23.47
C ARG A 263 9.07 -13.62 -23.38
N ILE A 264 8.28 -13.04 -22.46
CA ILE A 264 6.85 -13.38 -22.31
C ILE A 264 6.08 -13.04 -23.59
N LYS A 265 6.29 -11.86 -24.16
CA LYS A 265 5.63 -11.45 -25.41
C LYS A 265 5.91 -12.46 -26.53
N VAL A 266 7.16 -12.86 -26.70
CA VAL A 266 7.56 -13.87 -27.69
C VAL A 266 6.86 -15.22 -27.46
N LEU A 267 6.57 -15.62 -26.22
CA LEU A 267 5.84 -16.87 -25.97
C LEU A 267 4.39 -16.85 -26.48
N TYR A 268 3.71 -15.70 -26.40
CA TYR A 268 2.28 -15.59 -26.72
C TYR A 268 1.97 -15.16 -28.16
N PHE A 269 2.97 -14.66 -28.89
CA PHE A 269 2.83 -14.18 -30.28
C PHE A 269 3.69 -14.93 -31.30
N LYS A 270 4.22 -16.10 -30.93
CA LYS A 270 4.81 -17.06 -31.87
C LYS A 270 3.77 -17.64 -32.83
#